data_AF-A0A9J5ZJ77-F1
#
_entry.id   AF-A0A9J5ZJ77-F1
#
_cell.length_a   1.000
_cell.length_b   1.000
_cell.length_c   1.000
_cell.angle_alpha   90.00
_cell.angle_beta   90.00
_cell.angle_gamma   90.00
#
_symmetry.space_group_name_H-M   'P 1'
#
loop_
_entity.id
_entity.type
_entity.pdbx_description
1 polymer ?
#
loop_
_entity_poly.entity_id
_entity_poly.type
_entity_poly.pdbx_seq_one_letter_code
_entity_poly.pdbx_strand_id
1 'polypeptide(L)'
;MKKDPQTKSIYGQELLDLITKTVHDYKTIPNKGIMVMTSTSVKHMARKISNHDEGEQNEMIMRYLEEVKKKILLNISHYAKSSSSMRE
;
A
#
# COMPACT_ATOMS: atom_id res chain seq x y z
N MET A 1 29.62 18.08 -16.02
CA MET A 1 28.83 18.19 -14.77
C MET A 1 29.71 18.81 -13.70
N LYS A 2 29.18 19.74 -12.91
CA LYS A 2 29.96 20.37 -11.83
C LYS A 2 30.23 19.32 -10.75
N LYS A 3 31.43 19.35 -10.15
CA LYS A 3 31.80 18.51 -9.02
C LYS A 3 31.97 19.37 -7.79
N ASP A 4 31.56 18.85 -6.65
CA ASP A 4 31.81 19.47 -5.38
C ASP A 4 33.32 19.45 -5.08
N PRO A 5 33.95 20.61 -4.82
CA PRO A 5 35.39 20.68 -4.69
C PRO A 5 35.93 20.03 -3.41
N GLN A 6 35.09 19.81 -2.38
CA GLN A 6 35.50 19.15 -1.13
C GLN A 6 35.32 17.64 -1.21
N THR A 7 34.13 17.20 -1.64
CA THR A 7 33.75 15.78 -1.65
C THR A 7 34.12 15.08 -2.96
N LYS A 8 34.45 15.86 -4.02
CA LYS A 8 34.66 15.40 -5.40
C LYS A 8 33.44 14.73 -6.05
N SER A 9 32.32 14.68 -5.33
CA SER A 9 31.05 14.14 -5.81
C SER A 9 30.51 15.00 -6.94
N ILE A 10 29.86 14.36 -7.91
CA ILE A 10 29.18 15.09 -8.97
C ILE A 10 27.90 15.69 -8.39
N TYR A 11 27.70 17.00 -8.53
CA TYR A 11 26.48 17.65 -8.06
C TYR A 11 25.26 17.01 -8.72
N GLY A 12 24.29 16.59 -7.91
CA GLY A 12 23.08 15.90 -8.36
C GLY A 12 23.22 14.38 -8.51
N GLN A 13 24.40 13.80 -8.29
CA GLN A 13 24.57 12.34 -8.36
C GLN A 13 23.78 11.64 -7.25
N GLU A 14 23.78 12.17 -6.03
CA GLU A 14 23.00 11.61 -4.92
C GLU A 14 21.50 11.60 -5.22
N LEU A 15 21.00 12.64 -5.90
CA LEU A 15 19.60 12.71 -6.32
C LEU A 15 19.31 11.68 -7.42
N LEU A 16 20.21 11.52 -8.39
CA LEU A 16 20.08 10.49 -9.44
C LEU A 16 20.15 9.07 -8.85
N ASP A 17 21.00 8.83 -7.86
CA ASP A 17 21.12 7.56 -7.17
C ASP A 17 19.85 7.27 -6.35
N LEU A 18 19.30 8.28 -5.68
CA LEU A 18 18.03 8.18 -4.95
C LEU A 18 16.86 7.88 -5.90
N ILE A 19 16.78 8.55 -7.06
CA ILE A 19 15.76 8.29 -8.08
C ILE A 19 15.90 6.87 -8.63
N THR A 20 17.12 6.46 -8.98
CA THR A 20 17.41 5.11 -9.48
C THR A 20 16.99 4.04 -8.49
N LYS A 21 17.36 4.21 -7.22
CA LYS A 21 16.97 3.31 -6.12
C LYS A 21 15.45 3.27 -5.97
N THR A 22 14.79 4.42 -5.98
CA THR A 22 13.34 4.52 -5.85
C THR A 22 12.61 3.82 -6.99
N VAL A 23 13.06 4.02 -8.24
CA VAL A 23 12.50 3.33 -9.42
C VAL A 23 12.73 1.82 -9.36
N HIS A 24 13.92 1.38 -8.92
CA HIS A 24 14.21 -0.03 -8.73
C HIS A 24 13.31 -0.66 -7.67
N ASP A 25 13.18 -0.01 -6.51
CA ASP A 25 12.29 -0.43 -5.43
C ASP A 25 10.84 -0.59 -5.89
N TYR A 26 10.33 0.33 -6.73
CA TYR A 26 9.00 0.22 -7.32
C TYR A 26 8.87 -0.92 -8.34
N LYS A 27 9.93 -1.24 -9.09
CA LYS A 27 9.93 -2.38 -10.03
C LYS A 27 9.98 -3.73 -9.31
N THR A 28 10.76 -3.83 -8.23
CA THR A 28 10.89 -5.06 -7.45
C THR A 28 9.72 -5.26 -6.48
N ILE A 29 9.11 -4.17 -6.03
CA ILE A 29 7.95 -4.18 -5.13
C ILE A 29 6.89 -3.26 -5.76
N PRO A 30 6.07 -3.75 -6.71
CA PRO A 30 5.05 -2.93 -7.37
C PRO A 30 4.00 -2.34 -6.41
N ASN A 31 4.00 -2.76 -5.14
CA ASN A 31 2.98 -2.45 -4.15
C ASN A 31 3.49 -1.64 -2.94
N LYS A 32 4.53 -0.81 -3.08
CA LYS A 32 4.94 0.06 -1.96
C LYS A 32 3.88 1.12 -1.56
N GLY A 33 2.91 1.41 -2.44
CA GLY A 33 1.79 2.34 -2.16
C GLY A 33 0.39 1.72 -2.25
N ILE A 34 0.26 0.52 -2.83
CA ILE A 34 -1.00 -0.24 -2.80
C ILE A 34 -0.93 -1.11 -1.56
N MET A 35 -1.54 -0.62 -0.49
CA MET A 35 -1.86 -1.32 0.75
C MET A 35 -1.89 -2.85 0.55
N VAL A 36 -0.78 -3.54 0.86
CA VAL A 36 -0.68 -5.01 0.89
C VAL A 36 -1.45 -5.49 2.12
N MET A 37 -2.76 -5.27 2.12
CA MET A 37 -3.61 -5.63 3.24
C MET A 37 -4.23 -7.02 3.06
N THR A 38 -4.09 -7.69 1.92
CA THR A 38 -5.10 -8.72 1.57
C THR A 38 -4.65 -9.96 0.81
N SER A 39 -3.41 -10.14 0.33
CA SER A 39 -3.09 -11.40 -0.38
C SER A 39 -3.07 -12.62 0.55
N THR A 40 -2.59 -12.46 1.78
CA THR A 40 -2.65 -13.48 2.85
C THR A 40 -4.04 -13.59 3.47
N SER A 41 -4.75 -12.47 3.70
CA SER A 41 -6.10 -12.52 4.30
C SER A 41 -7.13 -13.12 3.36
N VAL A 42 -7.08 -12.80 2.06
CA VAL A 42 -8.03 -13.34 1.06
C VAL A 42 -7.78 -14.82 0.85
N LYS A 43 -6.51 -15.27 0.77
CA LYS A 43 -6.19 -16.71 0.70
C LYS A 43 -6.66 -17.47 1.94
N HIS A 44 -6.44 -16.90 3.13
CA HIS A 44 -6.92 -17.49 4.38
C HIS A 44 -8.46 -17.56 4.42
N MET A 45 -9.13 -16.49 4.01
CA MET A 45 -10.59 -16.43 3.98
C MET A 45 -11.17 -17.40 2.94
N ALA A 46 -10.57 -17.49 1.74
CA ALA A 46 -10.97 -18.45 0.72
C ALA A 46 -10.85 -19.90 1.22
N ARG A 47 -9.75 -20.24 1.92
CA ARG A 47 -9.58 -21.56 2.55
C ARG A 47 -10.58 -21.81 3.68
N LYS A 48 -10.97 -20.77 4.41
CA LYS A 48 -11.98 -20.89 5.47
C LYS A 48 -13.36 -21.14 4.85
N ILE A 49 -13.71 -20.39 3.82
CA ILE A 49 -15.00 -20.47 3.10
C ILE A 49 -15.16 -21.82 2.41
N SER A 50 -14.11 -22.37 1.79
CA SER A 50 -14.18 -23.60 0.98
C SER A 50 -14.69 -24.85 1.71
N ASN A 51 -14.74 -24.82 3.04
CA ASN A 51 -15.16 -25.97 3.86
C ASN A 51 -16.66 -25.95 4.23
N HIS A 52 -17.43 -24.98 3.76
CA HIS A 52 -18.86 -24.79 4.09
C HIS A 52 -19.75 -25.02 2.87
N ASP A 53 -21.07 -25.09 3.07
CA ASP A 53 -22.04 -25.18 1.98
C ASP A 53 -22.22 -23.85 1.23
N GLU A 54 -22.81 -23.88 0.03
CA GLU A 54 -22.92 -22.71 -0.85
C GLU A 54 -23.68 -21.53 -0.20
N GLY A 55 -24.68 -21.82 0.64
CA GLY A 55 -25.43 -20.78 1.36
C GLY A 55 -24.55 -20.06 2.37
N GLU A 56 -23.86 -20.83 3.21
CA GLU A 56 -22.94 -20.31 4.21
C GLU A 56 -21.71 -19.64 3.58
N GLN A 57 -21.21 -20.18 2.47
CA GLN A 57 -20.14 -19.56 1.68
C GLN A 57 -20.52 -18.14 1.25
N ASN A 58 -21.73 -17.98 0.67
CA ASN A 58 -22.23 -16.68 0.23
C ASN A 58 -22.36 -15.70 1.40
N GLU A 59 -22.89 -16.15 2.54
CA GLU A 59 -22.97 -15.31 3.74
C GLU A 59 -21.60 -14.86 4.23
N MET A 60 -20.62 -15.77 4.28
CA MET A 60 -19.27 -15.46 4.73
C MET A 60 -18.57 -14.46 3.79
N ILE A 61 -18.75 -14.61 2.48
CA ILE A 61 -18.24 -13.66 1.47
C ILE A 61 -18.85 -12.28 1.72
N MET A 62 -20.17 -12.19 1.85
CA MET A 62 -20.88 -10.92 2.06
C MET A 62 -20.43 -10.22 3.35
N ARG A 63 -20.28 -10.96 4.45
CA ARG A 63 -19.78 -10.42 5.72
C ARG A 63 -18.36 -9.86 5.57
N TYR A 64 -17.46 -10.59 4.90
CA TYR A 64 -16.10 -10.13 4.64
C TYR A 64 -16.07 -8.84 3.80
N LEU A 65 -16.90 -8.76 2.76
CA LEU A 65 -16.99 -7.57 1.91
C LEU A 65 -17.48 -6.34 2.68
N GLU A 66 -18.47 -6.49 3.56
CA GLU A 66 -18.96 -5.40 4.40
C GLU A 66 -17.92 -4.91 5.42
N GLU A 67 -17.13 -5.82 6.00
CA GLU A 67 -16.00 -5.44 6.87
C GLU A 67 -14.93 -4.65 6.10
N VAL A 68 -14.57 -5.10 4.90
CA VAL A 68 -13.61 -4.41 4.03
C VAL A 68 -14.11 -3.01 3.67
N LYS A 69 -15.39 -2.90 3.27
CA LYS A 69 -16.04 -1.61 2.97
C LYS A 69 -16.00 -0.65 4.17
N LYS A 70 -16.37 -1.10 5.36
CA LYS A 70 -16.32 -0.29 6.60
C LYS A 70 -14.90 0.20 6.88
N LYS A 71 -13.90 -0.67 6.74
CA LYS A 71 -12.50 -0.32 6.98
C LYS A 71 -11.98 0.73 5.99
N ILE A 72 -12.34 0.59 4.70
CA ILE A 72 -12.00 1.58 3.67
C ILE A 72 -12.63 2.93 4.00
N LEU A 73 -13.93 2.97 4.34
CA LEU A 73 -14.62 4.21 4.70
C LEU A 73 -13.99 4.89 5.93
N LEU A 74 -13.64 4.11 6.95
CA LEU A 74 -12.99 4.63 8.15
C LEU A 74 -11.63 5.24 7.81
N ASN A 75 -10.81 4.56 7.02
CA ASN A 75 -9.51 5.08 6.58
C ASN A 75 -9.67 6.37 5.77
N ILE A 76 -10.63 6.44 4.83
CA ILE A 76 -10.92 7.66 4.07
C ILE A 76 -11.26 8.82 5.02
N SER A 77 -12.11 8.57 6.03
CA SER A 77 -12.45 9.59 7.03
C SER A 77 -11.23 10.07 7.82
N HIS A 78 -10.34 9.15 8.21
CA HIS A 78 -9.09 9.50 8.89
C HIS A 78 -8.18 10.36 8.02
N TYR A 79 -8.00 10.01 6.73
CA TYR A 79 -7.18 10.80 5.81
C TYR A 79 -7.79 12.17 5.46
N ALA A 80 -9.13 12.24 5.37
CA ALA A 80 -9.82 13.50 5.19
C ALA A 80 -9.60 14.44 6.39
N LYS A 81 -9.60 13.90 7.63
CA LYS A 81 -9.32 14.67 8.85
C LYS A 81 -7.85 15.06 9.00
N SER A 82 -6.91 14.18 8.64
CA SER A 82 -5.47 14.48 8.74
C SER A 82 -5.00 15.51 7.71
N SER A 83 -5.61 15.55 6.53
CA SER A 83 -5.31 16.58 5.51
C SER A 83 -5.82 17.98 5.87
N SER A 84 -6.75 18.09 6.81
CA SER A 84 -7.21 19.37 7.37
C SER A 84 -6.23 19.94 8.40
N SER A 85 -5.48 19.11 9.11
CA SER A 85 -4.59 19.53 10.21
C SER A 85 -3.23 20.08 9.74
N MET A 86 -2.87 19.92 8.47
CA MET A 86 -1.61 20.42 7.89
C MET A 86 -1.77 21.74 7.12
N ARG A 87 -2.92 22.40 7.23
CA ARG A 87 -3.23 23.67 6.53
C ARG A 87 -3.32 24.88 7.48
N GLU A 88 -2.86 24.75 8.71
CA GLU A 88 -2.70 25.89 9.65
C GLU A 88 -1.24 26.28 9.81
#